data_AF-A0A3A9ACK3-F1
#
_entry.id   AF-A0A3A9ACK3-F1
#
_cell.length_a   1.000
_cell.length_b   1.000
_cell.length_c   1.000
_cell.angle_alpha   90.00
_cell.angle_beta   90.00
_cell.angle_gamma   90.00
#
_symmetry.space_group_name_H-M   'P 1'
#
loop_
_entity.id
_entity.type
_entity.pdbx_description
1 polymer ?
#
loop_
_entity_poly.entity_id
_entity_poly.type
_entity_poly.pdbx_seq_one_letter_code
_entity_poly.pdbx_strand_id
1 'polypeptide(L)'
;MKIIRYDGWEDIDVQFQDEFYYIKERQTYSNFKKGEIKNPYDRTVFGVGYVGVGEYKTKENGRFTIYYQQWKNMLLRCYVKAERHHAYENAKVCKEWLNFQVFAKWYDEHYYKIKESLQIDKDIKYSCNTIYSPQTCILIPQRINLMFTNKPNNCGLPNGIVRQGNGYLAKYNHECLGKFDTVEEAYHYQTKKKKEVIVELANEYKNIMPEYVYDIVVKYEFDIRNDKNYVA
;
A
#
# COMPACT_ATOMS: atom_id res chain seq x y z
N MET A 1 5.76 -33.54 5.23
CA MET A 1 6.79 -33.23 6.25
C MET A 1 7.43 -34.54 6.72
N LYS A 2 8.74 -34.55 6.98
CA LYS A 2 9.53 -35.74 7.37
C LYS A 2 10.28 -35.47 8.67
N ILE A 3 10.27 -36.41 9.61
CA ILE A 3 11.11 -36.34 10.82
C ILE A 3 12.55 -36.65 10.43
N ILE A 4 13.49 -35.77 10.77
CA ILE A 4 14.93 -35.92 10.44
C ILE A 4 15.80 -36.10 11.69
N ARG A 5 15.33 -35.65 12.86
CA ARG A 5 15.89 -35.93 14.19
C ARG A 5 14.76 -36.33 15.13
N TYR A 6 14.99 -37.34 15.97
CA TYR A 6 14.07 -37.77 17.01
C TYR A 6 14.84 -37.95 18.31
N ASP A 7 14.55 -37.12 19.31
CA ASP A 7 15.13 -37.17 20.66
C ASP A 7 14.01 -37.26 21.73
N GLY A 8 12.94 -37.98 21.40
CA GLY A 8 11.75 -38.13 22.24
C GLY A 8 10.49 -37.53 21.64
N TRP A 9 9.36 -37.71 22.33
CA TRP A 9 8.04 -37.30 21.84
C TRP A 9 7.81 -35.78 21.95
N GLU A 10 8.58 -35.08 22.79
CA GLU A 10 8.56 -33.61 22.92
C GLU A 10 9.62 -32.89 22.08
N ASP A 11 10.61 -33.62 21.55
CA ASP A 11 11.74 -33.03 20.83
C ASP A 11 12.06 -33.79 19.53
N ILE A 12 11.48 -33.30 18.44
CA ILE A 12 11.75 -33.77 17.07
C ILE A 12 12.06 -32.58 16.15
N ASP A 13 12.88 -32.83 15.13
CA ASP A 13 13.09 -31.89 14.03
C ASP A 13 12.38 -32.38 12.78
N VAL A 14 11.62 -31.49 12.16
CA VAL A 14 10.73 -31.80 11.05
C VAL A 14 11.13 -30.98 9.84
N GLN A 15 11.44 -31.66 8.73
CA GLN A 15 11.72 -31.05 7.44
C GLN A 15 10.45 -31.00 6.58
N PHE A 16 10.14 -29.83 6.02
CA PHE A 16 9.15 -29.70 4.95
C PHE A 16 9.72 -30.26 3.64
N GLN A 17 8.87 -30.78 2.75
CA GLN A 17 9.31 -31.45 1.52
C GLN A 17 8.90 -30.63 0.28
N ASP A 18 8.93 -29.32 0.44
CA ASP A 18 8.75 -28.34 -0.63
C ASP A 18 10.11 -27.85 -1.13
N GLU A 19 10.11 -26.87 -2.02
CA GLU A 19 11.32 -26.27 -2.59
C GLU A 19 12.25 -25.63 -1.55
N PHE A 20 11.75 -25.32 -0.35
CA PHE A 20 12.52 -24.64 0.70
C PHE A 20 13.22 -25.62 1.65
N TYR A 21 12.78 -26.88 1.71
CA TYR A 21 13.30 -27.91 2.63
C TYR A 21 13.45 -27.42 4.07
N TYR A 22 12.58 -26.50 4.50
CA TYR A 22 12.72 -25.82 5.78
C TYR A 22 12.66 -26.83 6.93
N ILE A 23 13.57 -26.69 7.89
CA ILE A 23 13.62 -27.53 9.09
C ILE A 23 13.03 -26.71 10.24
N LYS A 24 12.00 -27.26 10.87
CA LYS A 24 11.45 -26.73 12.11
C LYS A 24 11.89 -27.61 13.27
N GLU A 25 12.74 -27.04 14.10
CA GLU A 25 13.37 -27.72 15.23
C GLU A 25 12.48 -27.71 16.46
N ARG A 26 12.75 -28.63 17.40
CA ARG A 26 12.13 -28.66 18.74
C ARG A 26 10.60 -28.66 18.70
N GLN A 27 10.05 -29.55 17.88
CA GLN A 27 8.62 -29.77 17.75
C GLN A 27 8.19 -31.01 18.53
N THR A 28 6.90 -31.13 18.83
CA THR A 28 6.36 -32.33 19.46
C THR A 28 5.83 -33.32 18.42
N TYR A 29 5.97 -34.61 18.71
CA TYR A 29 5.43 -35.69 17.87
C TYR A 29 3.90 -35.61 17.72
N SER A 30 3.20 -35.16 18.77
CA SER A 30 1.75 -34.95 18.73
C SER A 30 1.36 -33.90 17.68
N ASN A 31 2.04 -32.75 17.66
CA ASN A 31 1.78 -31.70 16.66
C ASN A 31 2.12 -32.18 15.24
N PHE A 32 3.18 -32.99 15.07
CA PHE A 32 3.51 -33.62 13.79
C PHE A 32 2.38 -34.54 13.31
N LYS A 33 1.89 -35.44 14.17
CA LYS A 33 0.80 -36.38 13.85
C LYS A 33 -0.50 -35.66 13.49
N LYS A 34 -0.80 -34.53 14.13
CA LYS A 34 -1.98 -33.71 13.85
C LYS A 34 -1.82 -32.79 12.63
N GLY A 35 -0.62 -32.65 12.07
CA GLY A 35 -0.34 -31.69 10.99
C GLY A 35 -0.38 -30.22 11.43
N GLU A 36 -0.15 -29.96 12.72
CA GLU A 36 -0.21 -28.61 13.30
C GLU A 36 1.11 -27.83 13.14
N ILE A 37 2.19 -28.50 12.75
CA ILE A 37 3.49 -27.88 12.49
C ILE A 37 3.40 -27.05 11.20
N LYS A 38 3.32 -25.73 11.35
CA LYS A 38 3.22 -24.78 10.23
C LYS A 38 4.57 -24.52 9.58
N ASN A 39 4.58 -24.52 8.25
CA ASN A 39 5.70 -24.08 7.43
C ASN A 39 5.64 -22.54 7.28
N PRO A 40 6.69 -21.80 7.65
CA PRO A 40 6.71 -20.34 7.48
C PRO A 40 6.63 -19.88 6.01
N TYR A 41 6.95 -20.76 5.05
CA TYR A 41 6.91 -20.46 3.61
C TYR A 41 5.58 -20.82 2.94
N ASP A 42 4.61 -21.39 3.66
CA ASP A 42 3.28 -21.63 3.12
C ASP A 42 2.59 -20.29 2.80
N ARG A 43 2.09 -20.17 1.56
CA ARG A 43 1.39 -18.98 1.06
C ARG A 43 -0.04 -18.90 1.60
N THR A 44 -0.14 -18.61 2.88
CA THR A 44 -1.41 -18.61 3.64
C THR A 44 -2.19 -17.31 3.54
N VAL A 45 -1.57 -16.21 3.10
CA VAL A 45 -2.20 -14.89 3.06
C VAL A 45 -2.62 -14.57 1.63
N PHE A 46 -3.93 -14.67 1.38
CA PHE A 46 -4.55 -14.49 0.06
C PHE A 46 -3.94 -15.37 -1.05
N GLY A 47 -3.43 -16.55 -0.69
CA GLY A 47 -2.83 -17.52 -1.62
C GLY A 47 -1.46 -17.15 -2.19
N VAL A 48 -0.91 -15.98 -1.81
CA VAL A 48 0.35 -15.47 -2.37
C VAL A 48 1.37 -15.09 -1.31
N GLY A 49 0.92 -14.50 -0.19
CA GLY A 49 1.78 -14.00 0.87
C GLY A 49 2.12 -15.10 1.88
N TYR A 50 3.36 -15.11 2.35
CA TYR A 50 3.87 -16.02 3.36
C TYR A 50 4.64 -15.25 4.43
N VAL A 51 4.66 -15.78 5.66
CA VAL A 51 5.21 -15.06 6.82
C VAL A 51 6.73 -15.04 6.79
N GLY A 52 7.37 -16.12 6.32
CA GLY A 52 8.82 -16.28 6.32
C GLY A 52 9.39 -16.49 7.73
N VAL A 53 10.71 -16.64 7.80
CA VAL A 53 11.48 -16.77 9.05
C VAL A 53 12.19 -15.46 9.32
N GLY A 54 11.96 -14.86 10.49
CA GLY A 54 12.60 -13.61 10.89
C GLY A 54 12.04 -13.07 12.21
N GLU A 55 12.49 -11.89 12.60
CA GLU A 55 12.21 -11.27 13.90
C GLU A 55 10.87 -10.53 13.97
N TYR A 56 10.29 -10.15 12.82
CA TYR A 56 9.08 -9.36 12.79
C TYR A 56 7.88 -10.24 13.14
N LYS A 57 7.18 -9.84 14.21
CA LYS A 57 5.97 -10.53 14.69
C LYS A 57 4.75 -10.12 13.87
N THR A 58 3.90 -11.09 13.55
CA THR A 58 2.60 -10.82 12.94
C THR A 58 1.58 -10.31 13.96
N LYS A 59 1.71 -10.71 15.23
CA LYS A 59 0.85 -10.30 16.34
C LYS A 59 1.64 -9.95 17.59
N GLU A 60 1.10 -9.02 18.36
CA GLU A 60 1.56 -8.65 19.70
C GLU A 60 0.33 -8.41 20.59
N ASN A 61 0.33 -8.95 21.81
CA ASN A 61 -0.81 -8.86 22.74
C ASN A 61 -2.17 -9.23 22.11
N GLY A 62 -2.17 -10.29 21.29
CA GLY A 62 -3.36 -10.79 20.59
C GLY A 62 -3.81 -9.97 19.37
N ARG A 63 -3.20 -8.81 19.09
CA ARG A 63 -3.53 -7.93 17.97
C ARG A 63 -2.50 -8.01 16.86
N PHE A 64 -2.89 -7.78 15.61
CA PHE A 64 -1.91 -7.71 14.52
C PHE A 64 -1.00 -6.49 14.68
N THR A 65 0.29 -6.66 14.42
CA THR A 65 1.24 -5.55 14.40
C THR A 65 0.95 -4.60 13.23
N ILE A 66 1.40 -3.35 13.32
CA ILE A 66 1.22 -2.38 12.24
C ILE A 66 1.86 -2.87 10.93
N TYR A 67 3.05 -3.49 11.01
CA TYR A 67 3.75 -4.08 9.87
C TYR A 67 2.87 -5.10 9.15
N TYR A 68 2.31 -6.04 9.91
CA TYR A 68 1.48 -7.10 9.34
C TYR A 68 0.16 -6.56 8.78
N GLN A 69 -0.46 -5.57 9.43
CA GLN A 69 -1.67 -4.93 8.93
C GLN A 69 -1.42 -4.24 7.59
N GLN A 70 -0.35 -3.46 7.48
CA GLN A 70 -0.01 -2.75 6.24
C GLN A 70 0.32 -3.72 5.10
N TRP A 71 1.13 -4.75 5.39
CA TRP A 71 1.45 -5.82 4.45
C TRP A 71 0.20 -6.56 3.96
N LYS A 72 -0.65 -6.99 4.90
CA LYS A 72 -1.89 -7.70 4.59
C LYS A 72 -2.84 -6.81 3.78
N ASN A 73 -2.99 -5.54 4.12
CA ASN A 73 -3.84 -4.62 3.37
C ASN A 73 -3.30 -4.37 1.95
N MET A 74 -1.98 -4.27 1.77
CA MET A 74 -1.36 -4.19 0.45
C MET A 74 -1.68 -5.43 -0.40
N LEU A 75 -1.50 -6.64 0.15
CA LEU A 75 -1.85 -7.88 -0.56
C LEU A 75 -3.34 -7.99 -0.84
N LEU A 76 -4.19 -7.61 0.11
CA LEU A 76 -5.65 -7.61 -0.05
C LEU A 76 -6.06 -6.79 -1.28
N ARG A 77 -5.51 -5.59 -1.43
CA ARG A 77 -5.79 -4.70 -2.57
C ARG A 77 -5.41 -5.32 -3.92
N CYS A 78 -4.34 -6.10 -3.97
CA CYS A 78 -3.81 -6.66 -5.23
C CYS A 78 -4.42 -8.02 -5.61
N TYR A 79 -4.77 -8.86 -4.62
CA TYR A 79 -5.03 -10.28 -4.86
C TYR A 79 -6.43 -10.74 -4.47
N VAL A 80 -7.24 -9.87 -3.86
CA VAL A 80 -8.64 -10.19 -3.56
C VAL A 80 -9.55 -9.35 -4.44
N LYS A 81 -10.28 -10.06 -5.33
CA LYS A 81 -11.33 -9.45 -6.16
C LYS A 81 -12.51 -9.10 -5.27
N ALA A 82 -12.69 -7.82 -4.99
CA ALA A 82 -13.88 -7.26 -4.36
C ALA A 82 -14.24 -5.96 -5.07
N GLU A 83 -15.53 -5.60 -5.09
CA GLU A 83 -16.01 -4.39 -5.79
C GLU A 83 -15.27 -3.12 -5.33
N ARG A 84 -14.99 -3.00 -4.03
CA ARG A 84 -14.21 -1.89 -3.45
C ARG A 84 -12.73 -1.84 -3.88
N HIS A 85 -12.24 -2.82 -4.63
CA HIS A 85 -10.84 -2.93 -5.06
C HIS A 85 -10.67 -2.86 -6.59
N HIS A 86 -11.71 -2.53 -7.37
CA HIS A 86 -11.59 -2.35 -8.83
C HIS A 86 -10.47 -1.36 -9.23
N ALA A 87 -10.21 -0.33 -8.41
CA ALA A 87 -9.12 0.62 -8.63
C ALA A 87 -7.71 -0.02 -8.61
N TYR A 88 -7.59 -1.28 -8.16
CA TYR A 88 -6.36 -2.06 -8.02
C TYR A 88 -6.36 -3.33 -8.88
N GLU A 89 -7.26 -3.47 -9.86
CA GLU A 89 -7.40 -4.70 -10.65
C GLU A 89 -6.09 -5.16 -11.33
N ASN A 90 -5.24 -4.21 -11.71
CA ASN A 90 -3.93 -4.49 -12.31
C ASN A 90 -2.76 -4.41 -11.32
N ALA A 91 -3.02 -4.10 -10.05
CA ALA A 91 -1.98 -3.91 -9.06
C ALA A 91 -1.34 -5.24 -8.66
N LYS A 92 -0.02 -5.26 -8.54
CA LYS A 92 0.77 -6.43 -8.13
C LYS A 92 1.77 -6.03 -7.05
N VAL A 93 2.24 -7.01 -6.29
CA VAL A 93 3.33 -6.85 -5.33
C VAL A 93 4.58 -7.52 -5.90
N CYS A 94 5.74 -6.90 -5.75
CA CYS A 94 7.01 -7.50 -6.13
C CYS A 94 7.26 -8.81 -5.36
N LYS A 95 8.02 -9.74 -5.96
CA LYS A 95 8.21 -11.10 -5.42
C LYS A 95 8.75 -11.11 -3.99
N GLU A 96 9.69 -10.20 -3.69
CA GLU A 96 10.32 -10.11 -2.38
C GLU A 96 9.34 -9.69 -1.27
N TRP A 97 8.38 -8.82 -1.56
CA TRP A 97 7.35 -8.39 -0.61
C TRP A 97 6.19 -9.37 -0.44
N LEU A 98 6.19 -10.50 -1.15
CA LEU A 98 5.34 -11.63 -0.81
C LEU A 98 5.81 -12.32 0.49
N ASN A 99 7.05 -12.08 0.91
CA ASN A 99 7.55 -12.44 2.23
C ASN A 99 7.29 -11.29 3.23
N PHE A 100 6.52 -11.57 4.28
CA PHE A 100 6.24 -10.58 5.32
C PHE A 100 7.51 -10.05 5.99
N GLN A 101 8.53 -10.87 6.25
CA GLN A 101 9.76 -10.40 6.90
C GLN A 101 10.49 -9.34 6.06
N VAL A 102 10.53 -9.52 4.74
CA VAL A 102 11.21 -8.58 3.83
C VAL A 102 10.44 -7.26 3.76
N PHE A 103 9.11 -7.33 3.65
CA PHE A 103 8.27 -6.14 3.71
C PHE A 103 8.39 -5.42 5.06
N ALA A 104 8.32 -6.15 6.18
CA ALA A 104 8.34 -5.59 7.51
C ALA A 104 9.66 -4.86 7.78
N LYS A 105 10.78 -5.44 7.35
CA LYS A 105 12.09 -4.79 7.39
C LYS A 105 12.10 -3.47 6.63
N TRP A 106 11.66 -3.47 5.37
CA TRP A 106 11.57 -2.25 4.59
C TRP A 106 10.67 -1.21 5.26
N TYR A 107 9.51 -1.62 5.77
CA TYR A 107 8.57 -0.72 6.42
C TYR A 107 9.20 -0.07 7.67
N ASP A 108 9.92 -0.85 8.47
CA ASP A 108 10.60 -0.39 9.67
C ASP A 108 11.74 0.60 9.36
N GLU A 109 12.57 0.30 8.37
CA GLU A 109 13.66 1.18 7.89
C GLU A 109 13.15 2.54 7.38
N HIS A 110 11.93 2.58 6.85
CA HIS A 110 11.31 3.80 6.31
C HIS A 110 10.31 4.44 7.28
N TYR A 111 10.10 3.83 8.45
CA TYR A 111 9.14 4.34 9.43
C TYR A 111 9.68 5.60 10.11
N TYR A 112 8.83 6.62 10.20
CA TYR A 112 9.11 7.83 10.97
C TYR A 112 7.93 8.15 11.88
N LYS A 113 8.24 8.50 13.13
CA LYS A 113 7.23 8.64 14.18
C LYS A 113 6.40 9.90 13.98
N ILE A 114 5.14 9.72 13.65
CA ILE A 114 4.13 10.79 13.56
C ILE A 114 2.92 10.47 14.44
N LYS A 115 2.04 11.47 14.66
CA LYS A 115 0.83 11.29 15.49
C LYS A 115 -0.23 10.39 14.83
N GLU A 116 -0.26 10.34 13.51
CA GLU A 116 -1.22 9.55 12.73
C GLU A 116 -0.59 8.27 12.16
N SER A 117 -1.36 7.51 11.38
CA SER A 117 -0.84 6.30 10.72
C SER A 117 -0.11 6.65 9.43
N LEU A 118 1.06 6.05 9.23
CA LEU A 118 1.72 6.03 7.93
C LEU A 118 1.05 5.00 7.02
N GLN A 119 0.86 5.40 5.75
CA GLN A 119 0.30 4.56 4.71
C GLN A 119 1.35 4.31 3.62
N ILE A 120 1.31 3.10 3.08
CA ILE A 120 2.09 2.76 1.89
C ILE A 120 1.34 3.17 0.62
N ASP A 121 2.02 3.96 -0.20
CA ASP A 121 1.53 4.41 -1.51
C ASP A 121 2.54 4.15 -2.62
N LYS A 122 2.07 3.71 -3.80
CA LYS A 122 2.91 3.36 -4.97
C LYS A 122 2.78 4.33 -6.14
N ASP A 123 1.79 5.23 -6.09
CA ASP A 123 1.28 6.02 -7.21
C ASP A 123 1.79 7.45 -7.17
N ILE A 124 2.06 8.00 -5.98
CA ILE A 124 2.55 9.38 -5.82
C ILE A 124 3.94 9.53 -6.44
N LYS A 125 4.85 8.56 -6.20
CA LYS A 125 6.21 8.61 -6.75
C LYS A 125 6.25 8.39 -8.27
N TYR A 126 5.42 7.47 -8.76
CA TYR A 126 5.31 7.14 -10.18
C TYR A 126 3.85 6.98 -10.57
N SER A 127 3.32 7.96 -11.30
CA SER A 127 1.95 7.91 -11.78
C SER A 127 1.72 6.69 -12.68
N CYS A 128 0.52 6.13 -12.62
CA CYS A 128 0.10 4.95 -13.40
C CYS A 128 0.90 3.66 -13.12
N ASN A 129 1.73 3.64 -12.08
CA ASN A 129 2.43 2.44 -11.66
C ASN A 129 1.48 1.39 -11.08
N THR A 130 1.71 0.12 -11.42
CA THR A 130 0.90 -1.02 -10.98
C THR A 130 1.60 -1.87 -9.94
N ILE A 131 2.87 -1.63 -9.63
CA ILE A 131 3.66 -2.53 -8.78
C ILE A 131 3.95 -1.89 -7.42
N TYR A 132 3.59 -2.56 -6.33
CA TYR A 132 4.12 -2.29 -5.00
C TYR A 132 5.52 -2.92 -4.84
N SER A 133 6.54 -2.08 -4.68
CA SER A 133 7.92 -2.49 -4.39
C SER A 133 8.67 -1.40 -3.61
N PRO A 134 9.87 -1.69 -3.05
CA PRO A 134 10.68 -0.67 -2.37
C PRO A 134 11.00 0.54 -3.24
N GLN A 135 11.12 0.33 -4.56
CA GLN A 135 11.51 1.38 -5.49
C GLN A 135 10.34 2.29 -5.85
N THR A 136 9.12 1.75 -5.87
CA THR A 136 7.92 2.49 -6.28
C THR A 136 7.16 3.08 -5.11
N CYS A 137 7.29 2.49 -3.91
CA CYS A 137 6.50 2.87 -2.76
C CYS A 137 7.18 3.91 -1.88
N ILE A 138 6.35 4.68 -1.18
CA ILE A 138 6.73 5.58 -0.09
C ILE A 138 5.85 5.32 1.13
N LEU A 139 6.35 5.70 2.31
CA LEU A 139 5.53 5.83 3.52
C LEU A 139 5.17 7.29 3.73
N ILE A 140 3.88 7.58 3.78
CA ILE A 140 3.34 8.93 3.78
C ILE A 140 2.22 9.06 4.83
N PRO A 141 2.02 10.23 5.47
CA PRO A 141 0.90 10.43 6.38
C PRO A 141 -0.43 10.20 5.65
N GLN A 142 -1.38 9.54 6.31
CA GLN A 142 -2.71 9.28 5.78
C GLN A 142 -3.40 10.56 5.27
N ARG A 143 -3.29 11.68 6.00
CA ARG A 143 -3.87 12.97 5.60
C ARG A 143 -3.36 13.42 4.24
N ILE A 144 -2.05 13.31 3.99
CA ILE A 144 -1.47 13.67 2.70
C ILE A 144 -1.91 12.67 1.63
N ASN A 145 -1.88 11.36 1.93
CA ASN A 145 -2.28 10.32 0.96
C ASN A 145 -3.70 10.50 0.44
N LEU A 146 -4.64 10.89 1.32
CA LEU A 146 -6.03 11.15 0.94
C LEU A 146 -6.18 12.28 -0.09
N MET A 147 -5.24 13.24 -0.12
CA MET A 147 -5.27 14.32 -1.11
C MET A 147 -5.03 13.81 -2.54
N PHE A 148 -4.31 12.70 -2.70
CA PHE A 148 -4.06 12.08 -4.01
C PHE A 148 -5.15 11.10 -4.44
N THR A 149 -6.12 10.81 -3.57
CA THR A 149 -7.20 9.88 -3.88
C THR A 149 -8.10 10.45 -4.97
N ASN A 150 -8.33 9.67 -6.02
CA ASN A 150 -9.32 9.98 -7.04
C ASN A 150 -10.63 9.23 -6.75
N LYS A 151 -11.69 9.97 -6.42
CA LYS A 151 -13.02 9.39 -6.17
C LYS A 151 -13.69 9.06 -7.51
N PRO A 152 -14.15 7.83 -7.75
CA PRO A 152 -14.87 7.52 -8.97
C PRO A 152 -16.14 8.37 -9.10
N ASN A 153 -16.43 8.84 -10.30
CA ASN A 153 -17.66 9.52 -10.67
C ASN A 153 -18.11 9.09 -12.08
N ASN A 154 -19.33 9.46 -12.44
CA ASN A 154 -19.94 9.08 -13.73
C ASN A 154 -20.13 10.29 -14.67
N CYS A 155 -19.50 11.44 -14.39
CA CYS A 155 -19.71 12.65 -15.18
C CYS A 155 -18.73 12.79 -16.36
N GLY A 156 -17.73 11.91 -16.47
CA GLY A 156 -16.70 11.97 -17.50
C GLY A 156 -15.72 13.14 -17.33
N LEU A 157 -15.74 13.81 -16.17
CA LEU A 157 -14.89 14.95 -15.84
C LEU A 157 -14.13 14.71 -14.53
N PRO A 158 -12.91 15.27 -14.39
CA PRO A 158 -12.21 15.31 -13.13
C PRO A 158 -13.08 15.86 -11.99
N ASN A 159 -12.97 15.27 -10.80
CA ASN A 159 -13.72 15.73 -9.63
C ASN A 159 -13.44 17.20 -9.35
N GLY A 160 -14.49 18.02 -9.22
CA GLY A 160 -14.37 19.47 -9.02
C GLY A 160 -14.42 20.27 -10.32
N ILE A 161 -14.60 19.63 -11.48
CA ILE A 161 -14.93 20.29 -12.74
C ILE A 161 -16.38 19.99 -13.10
N VAL A 162 -17.14 21.02 -13.44
CA VAL A 162 -18.56 20.89 -13.81
C VAL A 162 -18.82 21.62 -15.12
N ARG A 163 -19.44 20.94 -16.10
CA ARG A 163 -19.89 21.58 -17.33
C ARG A 163 -20.99 22.60 -17.04
N GLN A 164 -20.85 23.83 -17.53
CA GLN A 164 -21.80 24.92 -17.31
C GLN A 164 -21.98 25.77 -18.57
N GLY A 165 -23.08 25.53 -19.29
CA GLY A 165 -23.32 26.15 -20.60
C GLY A 165 -22.21 25.76 -21.59
N ASN A 166 -21.58 26.78 -22.20
CA ASN A 166 -20.50 26.60 -23.17
C ASN A 166 -19.10 26.45 -22.55
N GLY A 167 -18.97 26.33 -21.23
CA GLY A 167 -17.67 26.22 -20.56
C GLY A 167 -17.68 25.30 -19.35
N TYR A 168 -16.63 25.37 -18.56
CA TYR A 168 -16.33 24.49 -17.43
C TYR A 168 -16.04 25.29 -16.17
N LEU A 169 -16.77 24.99 -15.11
CA LEU A 169 -16.62 25.60 -13.80
C LEU A 169 -15.62 24.77 -12.98
N ALA A 170 -14.52 25.39 -12.55
CA ALA A 170 -13.58 24.77 -11.62
C ALA A 170 -13.96 25.10 -10.17
N LYS A 171 -14.02 24.08 -9.34
CA LYS A 171 -14.33 24.17 -7.91
C LYS A 171 -13.31 23.39 -7.11
N TYR A 172 -12.98 23.92 -5.93
CA TYR A 172 -12.22 23.20 -4.93
C TYR A 172 -12.87 23.40 -3.57
N ASN A 173 -13.28 22.30 -2.93
CA ASN A 173 -14.16 22.32 -1.75
C ASN A 173 -15.41 23.18 -2.00
N HIS A 174 -15.59 24.27 -1.24
CA HIS A 174 -16.73 25.18 -1.34
C HIS A 174 -16.42 26.42 -2.20
N GLU A 175 -15.19 26.54 -2.70
CA GLU A 175 -14.73 27.70 -3.46
C GLU A 175 -14.90 27.49 -4.97
N CYS A 176 -15.40 28.52 -5.65
CA CYS A 176 -15.44 28.59 -7.10
C CYS A 176 -14.18 29.29 -7.60
N LEU A 177 -13.34 28.58 -8.35
CA LEU A 177 -12.05 29.08 -8.83
C LEU A 177 -12.16 29.85 -10.16
N GLY A 178 -13.29 29.68 -10.86
CA GLY A 178 -13.55 30.36 -12.12
C GLY A 178 -14.28 29.49 -13.13
N LYS A 179 -14.73 30.12 -14.21
CA LYS A 179 -15.30 29.47 -15.39
C LYS A 179 -14.33 29.62 -16.55
N PHE A 180 -14.08 28.52 -17.26
CA PHE A 180 -13.09 28.42 -18.33
C PHE A 180 -13.75 27.83 -19.58
N ASP A 181 -13.10 28.01 -20.74
CA ASP A 181 -13.65 27.54 -22.01
C ASP A 181 -13.36 26.06 -22.25
N THR A 182 -12.25 25.55 -21.69
CA THR A 182 -11.80 24.15 -21.85
C THR A 182 -11.73 23.40 -20.52
N VAL A 183 -11.78 22.06 -20.59
CA VAL A 183 -11.62 21.19 -19.41
C VAL A 183 -10.21 21.30 -18.86
N GLU A 184 -9.22 21.39 -19.75
CA GLU A 184 -7.80 21.49 -19.44
C GLU A 184 -7.47 22.74 -18.64
N GLU A 185 -8.03 23.90 -19.01
CA GLU A 185 -7.89 25.13 -18.24
C GLU A 185 -8.54 24.99 -16.86
N ALA A 186 -9.78 24.50 -16.80
CA ALA A 186 -10.47 24.29 -15.52
C ALA A 186 -9.69 23.32 -14.60
N TYR A 187 -9.11 22.26 -15.17
CA TYR A 187 -8.27 21.30 -14.46
C TYR A 187 -6.97 21.93 -13.97
N HIS A 188 -6.31 22.76 -14.79
CA HIS A 188 -5.10 23.46 -14.39
C HIS A 188 -5.31 24.33 -13.15
N TYR A 189 -6.34 25.20 -13.15
CA TYR A 189 -6.62 26.07 -12.01
C TYR A 189 -7.03 25.28 -10.76
N GLN A 190 -7.85 24.23 -10.92
CA GLN A 190 -8.23 23.37 -9.81
C GLN A 190 -7.04 22.64 -9.20
N THR A 191 -6.21 22.00 -10.02
CA THR A 191 -5.06 21.22 -9.55
C THR A 191 -3.96 22.10 -9.00
N LYS A 192 -3.80 23.34 -9.50
CA LYS A 192 -2.96 24.35 -8.88
C LYS A 192 -3.40 24.64 -7.44
N LYS A 193 -4.69 24.92 -7.21
CA LYS A 193 -5.22 25.14 -5.86
C LYS A 193 -5.05 23.90 -4.96
N LYS A 194 -5.31 22.71 -5.51
CA LYS A 194 -5.10 21.44 -4.81
C LYS A 194 -3.63 21.25 -4.40
N LYS A 195 -2.68 21.59 -5.28
CA LYS A 195 -1.24 21.50 -5.02
C LYS A 195 -0.81 22.46 -3.92
N GLU A 196 -1.31 23.70 -3.91
CA GLU A 196 -1.07 24.66 -2.82
C GLU A 196 -1.45 24.07 -1.46
N VAL A 197 -2.65 23.49 -1.35
CA VAL A 197 -3.14 22.85 -0.11
C VAL A 197 -2.30 21.62 0.26
N ILE A 198 -1.86 20.81 -0.72
CA ILE A 198 -0.96 19.67 -0.46
C ILE A 198 0.40 20.15 0.07
N VAL A 199 0.96 21.23 -0.47
CA VAL A 199 2.23 21.80 -0.03
C VAL A 199 2.10 22.38 1.39
N GLU A 200 1.02 23.12 1.67
CA GLU A 200 0.70 23.60 3.01
C GLU A 200 0.61 22.46 4.03
N LEU A 201 -0.11 21.39 3.68
CA LEU A 201 -0.22 20.20 4.51
C LEU A 201 1.13 19.48 4.68
N ALA A 202 1.94 19.37 3.63
CA ALA A 202 3.26 18.76 3.69
C ALA A 202 4.22 19.54 4.61
N ASN A 203 4.09 20.88 4.65
CA ASN A 203 4.86 21.73 5.55
C ASN A 203 4.60 21.43 7.03
N GLU A 204 3.40 20.97 7.41
CA GLU A 204 3.11 20.52 8.79
C GLU A 204 4.05 19.37 9.24
N TYR A 205 4.57 18.58 8.29
CA TYR A 205 5.42 17.42 8.55
C TYR A 205 6.89 17.65 8.22
N LYS A 206 7.29 18.84 7.74
CA LYS A 206 8.62 19.10 7.17
C LYS A 206 9.79 18.70 8.08
N ASN A 207 9.63 18.80 9.40
CA ASN A 207 10.67 18.49 10.38
C ASN A 207 10.66 17.03 10.86
N ILE A 208 9.72 16.20 10.39
CA ILE A 208 9.53 14.81 10.84
C ILE A 208 9.54 13.84 9.67
N MET A 209 8.96 14.23 8.53
CA MET A 209 8.92 13.47 7.30
C MET A 209 10.31 13.45 6.63
N PRO A 210 10.78 12.29 6.14
CA PRO A 210 12.04 12.22 5.41
C PRO A 210 12.04 13.18 4.20
N GLU A 211 13.17 13.86 3.99
CA GLU A 211 13.31 14.89 2.96
C GLU A 211 12.92 14.37 1.56
N TYR A 212 13.32 13.14 1.20
CA TYR A 212 12.97 12.56 -0.09
C TYR A 212 11.45 12.36 -0.27
N VAL A 213 10.70 12.06 0.80
CA VAL A 213 9.22 11.92 0.75
C VAL A 213 8.60 13.30 0.59
N TYR A 214 9.07 14.28 1.37
CA TYR A 214 8.61 15.67 1.26
C TYR A 214 8.80 16.18 -0.16
N ASP A 215 9.99 15.98 -0.74
CA ASP A 215 10.33 16.39 -2.10
C ASP A 215 9.41 15.76 -3.15
N ILE A 216 9.14 14.46 -3.05
CA ILE A 216 8.19 13.77 -3.95
C ILE A 216 6.81 14.42 -3.89
N VAL A 217 6.33 14.76 -2.69
CA VAL A 217 5.00 15.37 -2.51
C VAL A 217 4.94 16.78 -3.07
N VAL A 218 5.91 17.64 -2.76
CA VAL A 218 5.86 19.06 -3.16
C VAL A 218 6.18 19.27 -4.65
N LYS A 219 6.98 18.38 -5.25
CA LYS A 219 7.31 18.40 -6.68
C LYS A 219 6.29 17.66 -7.55
N TYR A 220 5.25 17.07 -6.95
CA TYR A 220 4.23 16.35 -7.70
C TYR A 220 3.49 17.28 -8.67
N GLU A 221 3.34 16.84 -9.92
CA GLU A 221 2.56 17.52 -10.95
C GLU A 221 1.35 16.69 -11.35
N PHE A 222 0.18 17.33 -11.39
CA PHE A 222 -1.05 16.69 -11.84
C PHE A 222 -1.12 16.70 -13.36
N ASP A 223 -1.51 15.56 -13.94
CA ASP A 223 -1.75 15.40 -15.37
C ASP A 223 -3.17 14.89 -15.58
N ILE A 224 -3.95 15.60 -16.39
CA ILE A 224 -5.35 15.25 -16.65
C ILE A 224 -5.48 13.88 -17.31
N ARG A 225 -4.47 13.45 -18.07
CA ARG A 225 -4.44 12.14 -18.73
C ARG A 225 -4.35 10.97 -17.75
N ASN A 226 -3.93 11.25 -16.51
CA ASN A 226 -3.87 10.29 -15.43
C ASN A 226 -5.13 10.32 -14.54
N ASP A 227 -6.08 11.23 -14.77
CA ASP A 227 -7.33 11.29 -14.02
C ASP A 227 -8.28 10.18 -14.49
N LYS A 228 -8.65 9.29 -13.57
CA LYS A 228 -9.49 8.12 -13.85
C LYS A 228 -10.93 8.46 -14.26
N ASN A 229 -11.40 9.68 -13.99
CA ASN A 229 -12.74 10.11 -14.38
C ASN A 229 -12.75 10.87 -15.71
N TYR A 230 -11.59 11.30 -16.20
CA TYR A 230 -11.54 12.05 -17.45
C TYR A 230 -11.70 11.09 -18.63
N VAL A 231 -12.76 11.29 -19.40
CA VAL A 231 -12.97 10.60 -20.67
C VAL A 231 -12.82 11.65 -21.76
N ALA A 232 -11.76 11.50 -22.55
CA ALA A 232 -11.47 12.36 -23.70
C ALA A 232 -12.51 12.17 -24.82
#